data_AF-A0A0F9QUC4-F1
#
_entry.id   AF-A0A0F9QUC4-F1
#
_cell.length_a   1.000
_cell.length_b   1.000
_cell.length_c   1.000
_cell.angle_alpha   90.00
_cell.angle_beta   90.00
_cell.angle_gamma   90.00
#
_symmetry.space_group_name_H-M   'P 1'
#
loop_
_entity.id
_entity.type
_entity.pdbx_description
1 polymer ?
#
loop_
_entity_poly.entity_id
_entity_poly.type
_entity_poly.pdbx_seq_one_letter_code
_entity_poly.pdbx_strand_id
1 'polypeptide(L)'
;MGIWIIIIIIVTALSFILALIVNPFWWILLPLSLFMLIIVKIMSPYFWLEKKTCPACNSPIGKYSETCKKCGTKLMAKCLSCGKYLPVGTKFCDNCNIELEHPERDREIVKPEIIDKNIPLPELPKVCSNCGIELKNPEIIRYCEECGAKIR
;
A
#
# COMPACT_ATOMS: atom_id res chain seq x y z
N MET A 1 -9.12 36.38 58.24
CA MET A 1 -8.11 36.15 57.17
C MET A 1 -8.71 35.86 55.80
N GLY A 2 -9.76 35.04 55.65
CA GLY A 2 -10.31 34.68 54.33
C GLY A 2 -10.93 35.82 53.51
N ILE A 3 -11.55 36.82 54.16
CA ILE A 3 -12.25 37.92 53.47
C ILE A 3 -11.29 38.75 52.61
N TRP A 4 -10.09 39.03 53.11
CA TRP A 4 -9.08 39.79 52.38
C TRP A 4 -8.55 39.05 51.15
N ILE A 5 -8.40 37.73 51.24
CA ILE A 5 -7.99 36.89 50.11
C ILE A 5 -9.05 36.93 49.01
N ILE A 6 -10.33 36.85 49.38
CA ILE A 6 -11.46 36.94 48.44
C ILE A 6 -11.47 38.30 47.73
N ILE A 7 -11.27 39.40 48.46
CA ILE A 7 -11.22 40.75 47.88
C ILE A 7 -10.04 40.88 46.90
N ILE A 8 -8.86 40.36 47.24
CA ILE A 8 -7.69 40.38 46.35
C ILE A 8 -7.95 39.57 45.07
N ILE A 9 -8.58 38.41 45.17
CA ILE A 9 -8.96 37.58 44.00
C ILE A 9 -9.96 38.34 43.10
N ILE A 10 -10.95 39.01 43.69
CA ILE A 10 -11.95 39.77 42.94
C ILE A 10 -11.29 40.95 42.22
N VAL A 11 -10.45 41.72 42.90
CA VAL A 11 -9.77 42.90 42.30
C VAL A 11 -8.81 42.48 41.19
N THR A 12 -8.03 41.42 41.39
CA THR A 12 -7.11 40.90 40.36
C THR A 12 -7.86 40.34 39.15
N ALA A 13 -8.97 39.60 39.38
CA ALA A 13 -9.82 39.13 38.30
C ALA A 13 -10.47 40.27 37.51
N LEU A 14 -11.00 41.30 38.19
CA LEU A 14 -11.57 42.49 37.55
C LEU A 14 -10.53 43.26 36.73
N SER A 15 -9.32 43.44 37.27
CA SER A 15 -8.23 44.11 36.56
C SER A 15 -7.79 43.33 35.32
N PHE A 16 -7.80 41.99 35.40
CA PHE A 16 -7.48 41.12 34.27
C PHE A 16 -8.58 41.20 33.20
N ILE A 17 -9.84 41.10 33.58
CA ILE A 17 -11.00 41.23 32.68
C ILE A 17 -10.98 42.60 31.97
N LEU A 18 -10.71 43.68 32.70
CA LEU A 18 -10.60 45.02 32.12
C LEU A 18 -9.42 45.10 31.13
N ALA A 19 -8.28 44.47 31.44
CA ALA A 19 -7.16 44.36 30.52
C ALA A 19 -7.49 43.56 29.26
N LEU A 20 -8.33 42.51 29.34
CA LEU A 20 -8.78 41.76 28.17
C LEU A 20 -9.69 42.58 27.25
N ILE A 21 -10.49 43.47 27.83
CA ILE A 21 -11.45 44.33 27.10
C ILE A 21 -10.76 45.56 26.50
N VAL A 22 -9.85 46.18 27.24
CA VAL A 22 -9.18 47.43 26.81
C VAL A 22 -8.02 47.17 25.86
N ASN A 23 -7.32 46.03 26.00
CA ASN A 23 -6.19 45.72 25.14
C ASN A 23 -6.63 44.91 23.90
N PRO A 24 -6.69 45.52 22.71
CA PRO A 24 -7.17 44.85 21.50
C PRO A 24 -6.29 43.67 21.09
N PHE A 25 -5.05 43.61 21.60
CA PHE A 25 -4.12 42.52 21.36
C PHE A 25 -4.65 41.17 21.85
N TRP A 26 -5.37 41.14 22.96
CA TRP A 26 -5.93 39.90 23.51
C TRP A 26 -7.07 39.34 22.66
N TRP A 27 -7.86 40.22 22.05
CA TRP A 27 -8.94 39.84 21.16
C TRP A 27 -8.46 39.22 19.85
N ILE A 28 -7.21 39.49 19.46
CA ILE A 28 -6.55 38.89 18.30
C ILE A 28 -5.79 37.61 18.69
N LEU A 29 -5.13 37.60 19.85
CA LEU A 29 -4.34 36.46 20.32
C LEU A 29 -5.21 35.24 20.67
N LEU A 30 -6.38 35.46 21.27
CA LEU A 30 -7.31 34.40 21.67
C LEU A 30 -7.86 33.60 20.47
N PRO A 31 -8.44 34.22 19.41
CA PRO A 31 -8.87 33.47 18.23
C PRO A 31 -7.70 32.87 17.45
N LEU A 32 -6.53 33.51 17.43
CA LEU A 32 -5.33 32.95 16.79
C LEU A 32 -4.88 31.65 17.47
N SER A 33 -4.84 31.64 18.80
CA SER A 33 -4.54 30.44 19.59
C SER A 33 -5.55 29.32 19.34
N LEU A 34 -6.84 29.67 19.29
CA LEU A 34 -7.92 28.71 19.04
C LEU A 34 -7.84 28.12 17.62
N PHE A 35 -7.54 28.97 16.63
CA PHE A 35 -7.29 28.55 15.24
C PHE A 35 -6.07 27.62 15.13
N MET A 36 -4.99 27.90 15.86
CA MET A 36 -3.81 27.02 15.91
C MET A 36 -4.16 25.64 16.48
N LEU A 37 -4.97 25.57 17.55
CA LEU A 37 -5.43 24.29 18.10
C LEU A 37 -6.32 23.51 17.12
N ILE A 38 -7.16 24.20 16.35
CA ILE A 38 -7.98 23.60 15.30
C ILE A 38 -7.09 23.00 14.20
N ILE A 39 -6.08 23.74 13.72
CA ILE A 39 -5.14 23.26 12.70
C ILE A 39 -4.40 22.01 13.20
N VAL A 40 -3.93 22.01 14.45
CA VAL A 40 -3.22 20.85 15.02
C VAL A 40 -4.14 19.61 15.06
N LYS A 41 -5.41 19.76 15.45
CA LYS A 41 -6.37 18.64 15.41
C LYS A 41 -6.66 18.14 14.00
N ILE A 42 -6.75 19.04 13.03
CA ILE A 42 -6.95 18.69 11.62
C ILE A 42 -5.70 18.01 11.07
N MET A 43 -4.50 18.48 11.39
CA MET A 43 -3.24 17.97 10.84
C MET A 43 -2.79 16.65 11.48
N SER A 44 -3.19 16.40 12.73
CA SER A 44 -2.94 15.16 13.48
C SER A 44 -3.24 13.89 12.65
N PRO A 45 -4.44 13.67 12.07
CA PRO A 45 -4.74 12.47 11.28
C PRO A 45 -3.91 12.31 10.01
N TYR A 46 -3.38 13.39 9.42
CA TYR A 46 -2.53 13.28 8.23
C TYR A 46 -1.15 12.70 8.54
N PHE A 47 -0.66 12.89 9.78
CA PHE A 47 0.65 12.38 10.19
C PHE A 47 0.68 10.85 10.32
N TRP A 48 -0.49 10.21 10.40
CA TRP A 48 -0.67 8.76 10.51
C TRP A 48 -1.15 8.11 9.21
N LEU A 49 -0.88 8.72 8.04
CA LEU A 49 -1.07 8.00 6.78
C LEU A 49 0.00 6.90 6.66
N GLU A 50 -0.35 5.71 7.15
CA GLU A 50 0.50 4.53 7.14
C GLU A 50 1.01 4.23 5.73
N LYS A 51 2.32 4.40 5.58
CA LYS A 51 3.11 3.96 4.42
C LYS A 51 3.04 2.43 4.35
N LYS A 52 2.10 1.93 3.55
CA LYS A 52 1.96 0.49 3.28
C LYS A 52 3.28 -0.04 2.71
N THR A 53 3.71 -1.21 3.18
CA THR A 53 4.90 -1.91 2.69
C THR A 53 4.49 -3.07 1.78
N CYS A 54 5.34 -3.40 0.82
CA CYS A 54 5.12 -4.57 -0.02
C CYS A 54 5.29 -5.86 0.79
N PRO A 55 4.33 -6.81 0.76
CA PRO A 55 4.43 -8.06 1.52
C PRO A 55 5.52 -9.02 1.01
N ALA A 56 6.02 -8.82 -0.22
CA ALA A 56 7.03 -9.69 -0.82
C ALA A 56 8.48 -9.19 -0.61
N CYS A 57 8.70 -7.88 -0.55
CA CYS A 57 10.05 -7.29 -0.52
C CYS A 57 10.23 -6.16 0.51
N ASN A 58 9.21 -5.88 1.34
CA ASN A 58 9.18 -4.81 2.33
C ASN A 58 9.49 -3.39 1.81
N SER A 59 9.50 -3.16 0.49
CA SER A 59 9.71 -1.81 -0.05
C SER A 59 8.49 -0.92 0.22
N PRO A 60 8.68 0.40 0.44
CA PRO A 60 7.57 1.35 0.51
C PRO A 60 6.81 1.37 -0.81
N ILE A 61 5.49 1.23 -0.76
CA ILE A 61 4.60 1.24 -1.93
C ILE A 61 3.61 2.41 -1.83
N GLY A 62 3.23 2.93 -3.00
CA GLY A 62 2.21 3.97 -3.08
C GLY A 62 0.82 3.39 -2.83
N LYS A 63 -0.10 4.20 -2.29
CA LYS A 63 -1.49 3.79 -1.98
C LYS A 63 -2.25 3.20 -3.18
N TYR A 64 -1.83 3.54 -4.41
CA TYR A 64 -2.48 3.17 -5.67
C TYR A 64 -1.55 2.44 -6.66
N SER A 65 -0.45 1.85 -6.21
CA SER A 65 0.44 1.09 -7.13
C SER A 65 -0.14 -0.28 -7.45
N GLU A 66 -0.43 -0.56 -8.73
CA GLU A 66 -0.88 -1.88 -9.20
C GLU A 66 0.19 -2.96 -9.03
N THR A 67 1.45 -2.58 -9.20
CA THR A 67 2.63 -3.46 -9.08
C THR A 67 3.72 -2.80 -8.23
N CYS A 68 4.52 -3.62 -7.55
CA CYS A 68 5.69 -3.14 -6.84
C CYS A 68 6.82 -2.83 -7.83
N LYS A 69 7.35 -1.59 -7.80
CA LYS A 69 8.49 -1.16 -8.64
C LYS A 69 9.78 -1.95 -8.38
N LYS A 70 9.92 -2.58 -7.21
CA LYS A 70 11.14 -3.31 -6.82
C LYS A 70 11.09 -4.80 -7.12
N CYS A 71 9.97 -5.48 -6.85
CA CYS A 71 9.85 -6.93 -7.00
C CYS A 71 8.84 -7.37 -8.07
N GLY A 72 8.11 -6.46 -8.70
CA GLY A 72 7.12 -6.77 -9.74
C GLY A 72 5.86 -7.49 -9.23
N THR A 73 5.70 -7.73 -7.93
CA THR A 73 4.47 -8.36 -7.42
C THR A 73 3.26 -7.47 -7.70
N LYS A 74 2.16 -8.08 -8.16
CA LYS A 74 0.85 -7.41 -8.21
C LYS A 74 0.37 -7.17 -6.78
N LEU A 75 -0.11 -5.96 -6.53
CA LEU A 75 -0.54 -5.47 -5.21
C LEU A 75 -2.04 -5.15 -5.18
N MET A 76 -2.72 -5.26 -6.31
CA MET A 76 -4.16 -5.07 -6.43
C MET A 76 -4.82 -6.34 -6.95
N ALA A 77 -5.89 -6.76 -6.28
CA ALA A 77 -6.77 -7.84 -6.69
C ALA A 77 -8.14 -7.28 -7.04
N LYS A 78 -8.81 -7.87 -8.03
CA LYS A 78 -10.18 -7.49 -8.40
C LYS A 78 -11.16 -8.39 -7.63
N CYS A 79 -12.13 -7.80 -6.95
CA CYS A 79 -13.21 -8.56 -6.32
C CYS A 79 -14.06 -9.26 -7.39
N LEU A 80 -14.30 -10.56 -7.26
CA LEU A 80 -15.13 -11.31 -8.22
C LEU A 80 -16.61 -10.90 -8.17
N SER A 81 -17.09 -10.40 -7.03
CA SER A 81 -18.50 -10.07 -6.83
C SER A 81 -18.88 -8.63 -7.23
N CYS A 82 -18.05 -7.62 -6.96
CA CYS A 82 -18.30 -6.23 -7.41
C CYS A 82 -17.38 -5.71 -8.50
N GLY A 83 -16.31 -6.42 -8.83
CA GLY A 83 -15.33 -5.95 -9.80
C GLY A 83 -14.44 -4.78 -9.34
N LYS A 84 -14.52 -4.37 -8.06
CA LYS A 84 -13.69 -3.30 -7.49
C LYS A 84 -12.25 -3.78 -7.23
N TYR A 85 -11.27 -2.92 -7.47
CA TYR A 85 -9.86 -3.19 -7.17
C TYR A 85 -9.57 -2.91 -5.69
N LEU A 86 -8.98 -3.90 -5.03
CA LEU A 86 -8.67 -3.90 -3.60
C LEU A 86 -7.18 -4.24 -3.40
N PRO A 87 -6.51 -3.65 -2.40
CA PRO A 87 -5.13 -3.98 -2.12
C PRO A 87 -5.00 -5.43 -1.61
N VAL A 88 -3.96 -6.12 -2.03
CA VAL A 88 -3.67 -7.50 -1.63
C VAL A 88 -3.46 -7.56 -0.11
N GLY A 89 -4.17 -8.46 0.56
CA GLY A 89 -4.17 -8.62 2.03
C GLY A 89 -5.41 -8.08 2.76
N THR A 90 -6.39 -7.51 2.05
CA THR A 90 -7.71 -7.21 2.63
C THR A 90 -8.53 -8.49 2.74
N LYS A 91 -8.92 -8.87 3.97
CA LYS A 91 -9.79 -10.04 4.21
C LYS A 91 -11.21 -9.86 3.69
N PHE A 92 -11.72 -8.62 3.71
CA PHE A 92 -13.09 -8.30 3.34
C PHE A 92 -13.13 -7.23 2.25
N CYS A 93 -14.11 -7.33 1.37
CA CYS A 93 -14.40 -6.27 0.41
C CYS A 93 -15.25 -5.17 1.06
N ASP A 94 -14.75 -3.93 1.12
CA ASP A 94 -15.47 -2.76 1.67
C ASP A 94 -16.81 -2.45 0.97
N ASN A 95 -17.04 -3.01 -0.22
CA ASN A 95 -18.24 -2.75 -1.03
C ASN A 95 -19.27 -3.88 -0.98
N CYS A 96 -18.82 -5.12 -0.89
CA CYS A 96 -19.70 -6.30 -0.91
C CYS A 96 -19.82 -6.99 0.44
N ASN A 97 -18.95 -6.66 1.41
CA ASN A 97 -18.79 -7.38 2.67
C ASN A 97 -18.53 -8.88 2.52
N ILE A 98 -18.15 -9.34 1.32
CA ILE A 98 -17.78 -10.73 1.06
C ILE A 98 -16.32 -10.91 1.46
N GLU A 99 -16.03 -12.04 2.10
CA GLU A 99 -14.68 -12.47 2.43
C GLU A 99 -13.95 -12.76 1.12
N LEU A 100 -12.86 -12.03 0.90
CA LEU A 100 -11.98 -12.31 -0.21
C LEU A 100 -11.12 -13.48 0.23
N GLU A 101 -11.47 -14.68 -0.23
CA GLU A 101 -10.49 -15.75 -0.41
C GLU A 101 -9.45 -15.20 -1.37
N HIS A 102 -8.49 -14.46 -0.81
CA HIS A 102 -7.20 -14.38 -1.44
C HIS A 102 -6.80 -15.84 -1.58
N PRO A 103 -6.53 -16.33 -2.80
CA PRO A 103 -5.56 -17.39 -2.87
C PRO A 103 -4.35 -16.75 -2.19
N GLU A 104 -4.15 -17.08 -0.91
CA GLU A 104 -2.82 -17.18 -0.39
C GLU A 104 -2.11 -17.86 -1.54
N ARG A 105 -1.10 -17.18 -2.09
CA ARG A 105 -0.01 -17.96 -2.63
C ARG A 105 0.45 -18.73 -1.40
N ASP A 106 -0.21 -19.85 -1.12
CA ASP A 106 0.41 -21.14 -1.08
C ASP A 106 1.70 -20.93 -1.86
N ARG A 107 2.72 -20.60 -1.08
CA ARG A 107 3.88 -21.45 -1.08
C ARG A 107 3.33 -22.88 -0.94
N GLU A 108 2.80 -23.41 -2.04
CA GLU A 108 3.30 -24.64 -2.55
C GLU A 108 4.80 -24.34 -2.69
N ILE A 109 5.51 -24.54 -1.58
CA ILE A 109 6.74 -25.28 -1.66
C ILE A 109 6.28 -26.48 -2.47
N VAL A 110 6.44 -26.37 -3.79
CA VAL A 110 6.70 -27.52 -4.63
C VAL A 110 7.83 -28.15 -3.87
N LYS A 111 7.48 -29.10 -2.99
CA LYS A 111 8.43 -30.02 -2.41
C LYS A 111 9.12 -30.50 -3.67
N PRO A 112 10.41 -30.22 -3.90
CA PRO A 112 11.05 -30.79 -5.06
C PRO A 112 10.84 -32.28 -4.85
N GLU A 113 9.91 -32.86 -5.62
CA GLU A 113 9.87 -34.29 -5.82
C GLU A 113 11.30 -34.58 -6.20
N ILE A 114 11.93 -35.40 -5.36
CA ILE A 114 13.27 -35.88 -5.61
C ILE A 114 13.16 -36.46 -7.01
N ILE A 115 13.70 -35.72 -7.98
CA ILE A 115 13.81 -36.15 -9.36
C ILE A 115 14.65 -37.40 -9.24
N ASP A 116 13.98 -38.54 -9.31
CA ASP A 116 14.64 -39.82 -9.43
C ASP A 116 15.54 -39.68 -10.66
N LYS A 117 16.83 -39.92 -10.49
CA LYS A 117 17.93 -39.44 -11.36
C LYS A 117 17.95 -40.06 -12.76
N ASN A 118 16.83 -40.61 -13.23
CA ASN A 118 16.77 -41.48 -14.40
C ASN A 118 15.74 -41.07 -15.45
N ILE A 119 15.33 -39.81 -15.49
CA ILE A 119 14.57 -39.27 -16.63
C ILE A 119 15.59 -38.63 -17.59
N PRO A 120 15.85 -39.20 -18.78
CA PRO A 120 16.68 -38.54 -19.77
C PRO A 120 16.05 -37.19 -20.13
N LEU A 121 16.87 -36.12 -20.15
CA LEU A 121 16.41 -34.78 -20.53
C LEU A 121 15.71 -34.86 -21.91
N PRO A 122 14.57 -34.17 -22.11
CA PRO A 122 13.95 -34.08 -23.42
C PRO A 122 14.96 -33.46 -24.39
N GLU A 123 15.47 -34.25 -25.33
CA GLU A 123 16.35 -33.76 -26.37
C GLU A 123 15.57 -32.73 -27.20
N LEU A 124 16.11 -31.51 -27.27
CA LEU A 124 15.47 -30.47 -28.05
C LEU A 124 15.37 -30.89 -29.53
N PRO A 125 14.21 -30.67 -30.17
CA PRO A 125 14.01 -31.07 -31.55
C PRO A 125 14.97 -30.28 -32.44
N LYS A 126 15.81 -30.98 -33.20
CA LYS A 126 16.73 -30.39 -34.18
C LYS A 126 16.01 -29.88 -35.42
N VAL A 127 14.73 -30.20 -35.59
CA VAL A 127 13.92 -29.89 -36.77
C VAL A 127 12.61 -29.25 -36.32
N CYS A 128 12.18 -28.19 -37.00
CA CYS A 128 10.89 -27.56 -36.73
C CYS A 128 9.74 -28.47 -37.15
N SER A 129 8.86 -28.85 -36.23
CA SER A 129 7.70 -29.72 -36.51
C SER A 129 6.66 -29.13 -37.45
N ASN A 130 6.70 -27.81 -37.71
CA ASN A 130 5.73 -27.13 -38.58
C ASN A 130 6.21 -27.00 -40.03
N CYS A 131 7.51 -26.80 -40.26
CA CYS A 131 8.05 -26.58 -41.61
C CYS A 131 9.18 -27.53 -42.03
N GLY A 132 9.67 -28.37 -41.12
CA GLY A 132 10.72 -29.34 -41.42
C GLY A 132 12.12 -28.76 -41.57
N ILE A 133 12.35 -27.47 -41.27
CA ILE A 133 13.68 -26.85 -41.34
C ILE A 133 14.57 -27.32 -40.18
N GLU A 134 15.85 -27.53 -40.43
CA GLU A 134 16.84 -27.78 -39.38
C GLU A 134 17.12 -26.50 -38.58
N LEU A 135 17.03 -26.61 -37.25
CA LEU A 135 17.27 -25.52 -36.32
C LEU A 135 18.75 -25.46 -35.97
N LYS A 136 19.42 -24.37 -36.37
CA LYS A 136 20.85 -24.15 -36.08
C LYS A 136 21.15 -24.02 -34.58
N ASN A 137 20.14 -23.67 -33.76
CA ASN A 137 20.30 -23.58 -32.30
C ASN A 137 18.96 -23.68 -31.54
N PRO A 138 18.42 -24.88 -31.31
CA PRO A 138 17.09 -25.03 -30.72
C PRO A 138 17.01 -24.53 -29.26
N GLU A 139 18.13 -24.37 -28.56
CA GLU A 139 18.16 -23.89 -27.17
C GLU A 139 17.79 -22.40 -27.05
N ILE A 140 18.08 -21.60 -28.08
CA ILE A 140 17.93 -20.13 -28.07
C ILE A 140 16.71 -19.67 -28.88
N ILE A 141 16.33 -20.43 -29.90
CA ILE A 141 15.31 -20.01 -30.87
C ILE A 141 13.89 -20.24 -30.31
N ARG A 142 13.13 -19.16 -30.12
CA ARG A 142 11.74 -19.21 -29.63
C ARG A 142 10.71 -19.45 -30.75
N TYR A 143 10.99 -18.91 -31.93
CA TYR A 143 10.13 -18.99 -33.10
C TYR A 143 10.98 -19.41 -34.31
N CYS A 144 10.44 -20.25 -35.17
CA CYS A 144 11.10 -20.63 -36.41
C CYS A 144 11.24 -19.42 -37.32
N GLU A 145 12.46 -19.14 -37.80
CA GLU A 145 12.76 -17.99 -38.67
C GLU A 145 12.04 -18.09 -40.03
N GLU A 146 11.81 -19.31 -40.52
CA GLU A 146 11.17 -19.55 -41.83
C GLU A 146 9.64 -19.60 -41.79
N CYS A 147 9.02 -20.20 -40.76
CA CYS A 147 7.57 -20.42 -40.73
C CYS A 147 6.83 -19.70 -39.59
N GLY A 148 7.55 -19.01 -38.71
CA GLY A 148 6.97 -18.30 -37.56
C GLY A 148 6.37 -19.21 -36.46
N ALA A 149 6.46 -20.53 -36.61
CA ALA A 149 5.94 -21.45 -35.59
C ALA A 149 6.70 -21.32 -34.27
N LYS A 150 5.96 -21.38 -33.17
CA LYS A 150 6.53 -21.34 -31.82
C LYS A 150 7.18 -22.68 -31.48
N ILE A 151 8.48 -22.67 -31.19
CA ILE A 151 9.28 -23.86 -30.83
C ILE A 151 9.32 -24.03 -29.29
N ARG A 152 9.27 -22.91 -28.55
CA ARG A 152 9.26 -22.87 -27.08
C ARG A 152 8.34 -21.77 -26.55
#